data_AF-A0A956PIF9-F1
#
_entry.id   AF-A0A956PIF9-F1
#
_cell.length_a   1.000
_cell.length_b   1.000
_cell.length_c   1.000
_cell.angle_alpha   90.00
_cell.angle_beta   90.00
_cell.angle_gamma   90.00
#
_symmetry.space_group_name_H-M   'P 1'
#
loop_
_entity.id
_entity.type
_entity.pdbx_description
1 polymer ?
#
loop_
_entity_poly.entity_id
_entity_poly.type
_entity_poly.pdbx_seq_one_letter_code
_entity_poly.pdbx_strand_id
1 'polypeptide(L)'
;MKLSRLVFLFFCFVLLGGCSKEQSVPAPSPSATTAQATPEPQQIVVSMVWLTGPTPAMAEEELKVKLAKVWDDGDFTLTYAGATSYLKRGEWFLQIYQYQEPYFDKGAFDFEQIEDLRLREALKNHTGWIAVDAITWPKDIEPEESYKTVGKILAELAEGQDCQALYLPAITQFLPYDEELVVDLRSDPLGAFEKVY
;
A
#
# COMPACT_ATOMS: atom_id res chain seq x y z
N MET A 1 -30.44 20.14 -21.12
CA MET A 1 -29.97 18.90 -21.77
C MET A 1 -29.11 18.15 -20.77
N LYS A 2 -29.63 17.05 -20.21
CA LYS A 2 -28.90 16.12 -19.36
C LYS A 2 -28.55 14.90 -20.23
N LEU A 3 -27.27 14.56 -20.33
CA LEU A 3 -26.78 13.30 -20.91
C LEU A 3 -25.55 12.90 -20.07
N SER A 4 -25.77 12.09 -19.02
CA SER A 4 -25.56 10.64 -19.02
C SER A 4 -24.08 10.25 -19.06
N ARG A 5 -23.47 10.12 -17.87
CA ARG A 5 -22.22 9.37 -17.67
C ARG A 5 -22.60 7.92 -17.36
N LEU A 6 -22.34 7.02 -18.31
CA LEU A 6 -22.49 5.58 -18.16
C LEU A 6 -21.10 5.02 -17.89
N VAL A 7 -20.86 4.60 -16.64
CA VAL A 7 -19.65 3.90 -16.21
C VAL A 7 -19.83 2.42 -16.57
N PHE A 8 -18.97 1.90 -17.44
CA PHE A 8 -18.91 0.48 -17.76
C PHE A 8 -18.00 -0.23 -16.75
N LEU A 9 -18.61 -0.96 -15.82
CA LEU A 9 -17.95 -2.00 -15.04
C LEU A 9 -18.02 -3.31 -15.83
N PHE A 10 -16.88 -3.76 -16.36
CA PHE A 10 -16.76 -5.10 -16.94
C PHE A 10 -16.21 -6.05 -15.86
N PHE A 11 -17.09 -6.83 -15.23
CA PHE A 11 -16.73 -8.02 -14.48
C PHE A 11 -16.91 -9.24 -15.39
N CYS A 12 -15.81 -9.93 -15.70
CA CYS A 12 -15.82 -11.20 -16.41
C CYS A 12 -16.39 -12.30 -15.50
N PHE A 13 -17.59 -12.79 -15.82
CA PHE A 13 -18.09 -14.07 -15.34
C PHE A 13 -17.50 -15.20 -16.20
N VAL A 14 -16.65 -16.05 -15.60
CA VAL A 14 -16.30 -17.35 -16.19
C VAL A 14 -17.38 -18.35 -15.79
N LEU A 15 -18.28 -18.65 -16.74
CA LEU A 15 -19.17 -19.80 -16.69
C LEU A 15 -18.39 -21.06 -17.07
N LEU A 16 -18.19 -21.98 -16.13
CA LEU A 16 -17.88 -23.38 -16.42
C LEU A 16 -19.10 -24.22 -16.06
N GLY A 17 -19.81 -24.66 -17.10
CA GLY A 17 -20.91 -25.60 -16.99
C GLY A 17 -20.42 -27.05 -17.07
N GLY A 18 -21.01 -27.90 -16.23
CA GLY A 18 -21.49 -29.23 -16.60
C GLY A 18 -20.57 -30.42 -16.30
N CYS A 19 -20.93 -31.18 -15.27
CA CYS A 19 -21.29 -32.59 -15.43
C CYS A 19 -22.10 -33.10 -14.23
N SER A 20 -23.28 -33.62 -14.55
CA SER A 20 -24.26 -34.19 -13.64
C SER A 20 -23.88 -35.61 -13.24
N LYS A 21 -23.98 -35.93 -11.94
CA LYS A 21 -24.24 -37.29 -11.44
C LYS A 21 -25.13 -37.19 -10.20
N GLU A 22 -26.32 -37.77 -10.31
CA GLU A 22 -27.32 -37.93 -9.26
C GLU A 22 -26.73 -38.63 -8.03
N GLN A 23 -26.97 -38.07 -6.84
CA GLN A 23 -26.86 -38.81 -5.59
C GLN A 23 -27.90 -38.31 -4.56
N SER A 24 -28.70 -39.28 -4.12
CA SER A 24 -29.83 -39.29 -3.15
C SER A 24 -30.00 -38.08 -2.22
N VAL A 25 -31.23 -37.55 -2.20
CA VAL A 25 -31.77 -36.57 -1.24
C VAL A 25 -31.94 -37.20 0.16
N PRO A 26 -31.32 -36.66 1.22
CA PRO A 26 -31.82 -36.79 2.58
C PRO A 26 -32.77 -35.62 2.92
N ALA A 27 -33.80 -35.91 3.71
CA ALA A 27 -34.86 -34.98 4.14
C ALA A 27 -34.33 -33.70 4.81
N PRO A 28 -35.05 -32.56 4.72
CA PRO A 28 -34.60 -31.30 5.31
C PRO A 28 -34.71 -31.33 6.84
N SER A 29 -33.58 -31.25 7.53
CA SER A 29 -33.52 -30.87 8.95
C SER A 29 -33.82 -29.37 9.09
N PRO A 30 -34.71 -28.96 10.02
CA PRO A 30 -35.05 -27.55 10.21
C PRO A 30 -34.05 -26.92 11.17
N SER A 31 -32.88 -26.51 10.69
CA SER A 31 -31.98 -25.56 11.37
C SER A 31 -30.85 -25.15 10.41
N ALA A 32 -31.21 -24.37 9.40
CA ALA A 32 -30.24 -23.53 8.70
C ALA A 32 -30.61 -22.08 9.03
N THR A 33 -30.19 -21.63 10.22
CA THR A 33 -30.00 -20.18 10.42
C THR A 33 -28.88 -19.79 9.49
N THR A 34 -29.22 -19.08 8.41
CA THR A 34 -28.24 -18.39 7.59
C THR A 34 -27.51 -17.40 8.50
N ALA A 35 -26.34 -17.79 9.00
CA ALA A 35 -25.40 -16.84 9.57
C ALA A 35 -25.06 -15.88 8.44
N GLN A 36 -25.69 -14.71 8.43
CA GLN A 36 -25.20 -13.58 7.66
C GLN A 36 -23.76 -13.37 8.14
N ALA A 37 -22.80 -13.55 7.24
CA ALA A 37 -21.43 -13.17 7.50
C ALA A 37 -21.48 -11.67 7.82
N THR A 38 -21.32 -11.33 9.10
CA THR A 38 -21.00 -9.98 9.50
C THR A 38 -19.79 -9.58 8.66
N PRO A 39 -19.85 -8.54 7.81
CA PRO A 39 -18.65 -8.06 7.14
C PRO A 39 -17.64 -7.80 8.24
N GLU A 40 -16.54 -8.55 8.26
CA GLU A 40 -15.45 -8.26 9.18
C GLU A 40 -15.09 -6.80 8.95
N PRO A 41 -15.00 -5.98 10.00
CA PRO A 41 -14.64 -4.59 9.85
C PRO A 41 -13.33 -4.56 9.05
N GLN A 42 -13.38 -3.98 7.85
CA GLN A 42 -12.19 -3.78 7.03
C GLN A 42 -11.20 -3.02 7.89
N GLN A 43 -10.12 -3.69 8.28
CA GLN A 43 -9.07 -3.06 9.06
C GLN A 43 -8.51 -1.93 8.21
N ILE A 44 -8.70 -0.69 8.65
CA ILE A 44 -8.12 0.47 7.98
C ILE A 44 -6.61 0.32 8.15
N VAL A 45 -5.92 0.10 7.04
CA VAL A 45 -4.46 0.10 6.99
C VAL A 45 -4.04 1.44 6.40
N VAL A 46 -3.30 2.23 7.19
CA VAL A 46 -2.68 3.45 6.70
C VAL A 46 -1.37 3.04 6.02
N SER A 47 -1.34 3.10 4.70
CA SER A 47 -0.24 2.58 3.87
C SER A 47 0.29 3.62 2.89
N MET A 48 1.61 3.66 2.73
CA MET A 48 2.28 4.40 1.66
C MET A 48 3.42 3.57 1.07
N VAL A 49 3.66 3.72 -0.24
CA VAL A 49 4.63 2.91 -0.98
C VAL A 49 5.54 3.81 -1.80
N TRP A 50 6.86 3.66 -1.66
CA TRP A 50 7.85 4.15 -2.61
C TRP A 50 8.19 3.05 -3.60
N LEU A 51 8.01 3.32 -4.89
CA LEU A 51 8.61 2.50 -5.94
C LEU A 51 10.07 2.88 -6.10
N THR A 52 10.93 1.88 -6.25
CA THR A 52 12.38 2.05 -6.36
C THR A 52 12.92 1.43 -7.64
N GLY A 53 14.05 1.95 -8.13
CA GLY A 53 14.88 1.30 -9.14
C GLY A 53 15.69 0.14 -8.55
N PRO A 54 16.79 -0.28 -9.20
CA PRO A 54 17.56 -1.46 -8.81
C PRO A 54 18.44 -1.15 -7.60
N THR A 55 17.81 -1.00 -6.44
CA THR A 55 18.48 -0.77 -5.15
C THR A 55 18.39 -2.03 -4.29
N PRO A 56 19.49 -2.48 -3.66
CA PRO A 56 19.42 -3.58 -2.70
C PRO A 56 18.56 -3.19 -1.50
N ALA A 57 17.96 -4.20 -0.86
CA ALA A 57 17.24 -4.01 0.39
C ALA A 57 18.21 -3.52 1.47
N MET A 58 17.75 -2.60 2.32
CA MET A 58 18.56 -2.08 3.41
C MET A 58 18.87 -3.19 4.41
N ALA A 59 20.11 -3.19 4.90
CA ALA A 59 20.50 -4.08 5.98
C ALA A 59 19.75 -3.73 7.29
N GLU A 60 19.61 -4.70 8.18
CA GLU A 60 18.90 -4.52 9.47
C GLU A 60 19.42 -3.33 10.28
N GLU A 61 20.75 -3.16 10.36
CA GLU A 61 21.38 -2.04 11.07
C GLU A 61 21.10 -0.70 10.41
N GLU A 62 21.09 -0.63 9.08
CA GLU A 62 20.76 0.58 8.35
C GLU A 62 19.29 0.97 8.56
N LEU A 63 18.38 0.00 8.46
CA LEU A 63 16.96 0.20 8.73
C LEU A 63 16.74 0.73 10.14
N LYS A 64 17.40 0.14 11.15
CA LYS A 64 17.33 0.59 12.53
C LYS A 64 17.84 2.02 12.72
N VAL A 65 18.96 2.37 12.08
CA VAL A 65 19.52 3.74 12.13
C VAL A 65 18.56 4.75 11.51
N LYS A 66 17.97 4.44 10.35
CA LYS A 66 16.99 5.31 9.69
C LYS A 66 15.73 5.50 10.52
N LEU A 67 15.20 4.43 11.12
CA LEU A 67 14.02 4.49 11.98
C LEU A 67 14.27 5.30 13.26
N ALA A 68 15.48 5.27 13.80
CA ALA A 68 15.81 6.09 14.96
C ALA A 68 15.73 7.61 14.69
N LYS A 69 16.00 8.04 13.45
CA LYS A 69 15.84 9.45 13.03
C LYS A 69 14.38 9.92 13.04
N VAL A 70 13.41 9.01 12.93
CA VAL A 70 11.99 9.36 12.87
C VAL A 70 11.51 9.96 14.21
N TRP A 71 12.05 9.50 15.33
CA TRP A 71 11.65 9.98 16.67
C TRP A 71 12.81 10.58 17.47
N ASP A 72 13.98 10.74 16.85
CA ASP A 72 15.22 11.21 17.51
C ASP A 72 15.62 10.36 18.72
N ASP A 73 15.25 9.07 18.71
CA ASP A 73 15.58 8.09 19.75
C ASP A 73 15.59 6.65 19.18
N GLY A 74 15.89 5.66 20.01
CA GLY A 74 15.89 4.23 19.65
C GLY A 74 14.83 3.40 20.36
N ASP A 75 13.77 4.02 20.89
CA ASP A 75 12.73 3.36 21.69
C ASP A 75 11.68 2.65 20.83
N PHE A 76 12.10 1.58 20.15
CA PHE A 76 11.21 0.71 19.39
C PHE A 76 11.78 -0.70 19.33
N THR A 77 10.92 -1.67 19.08
CA THR A 77 11.31 -3.06 18.82
C THR A 77 11.13 -3.36 17.34
N LEU A 78 12.16 -3.93 16.71
CA LEU A 78 12.10 -4.48 15.36
C LEU A 78 12.14 -6.01 15.39
N THR A 79 11.27 -6.63 14.61
CA THR A 79 11.29 -8.07 14.33
C THR A 79 11.38 -8.28 12.83
N TYR A 80 12.32 -9.10 12.38
CA TYR A 80 12.59 -9.34 10.96
C TYR A 80 11.97 -10.65 10.49
N ALA A 81 11.40 -10.63 9.29
CA ALA A 81 10.77 -11.77 8.62
C ALA A 81 11.02 -11.69 7.10
N GLY A 82 12.26 -11.97 6.69
CA GLY A 82 12.66 -11.89 5.28
C GLY A 82 12.64 -10.45 4.77
N ALA A 83 11.88 -10.19 3.70
CA ALA A 83 11.70 -8.86 3.12
C ALA A 83 10.75 -7.95 3.92
N THR A 84 10.16 -8.46 5.01
CA THR A 84 9.24 -7.72 5.87
C THR A 84 9.84 -7.54 7.26
N SER A 85 9.71 -6.35 7.81
CA SER A 85 10.05 -6.01 9.19
C SER A 85 8.80 -5.52 9.92
N TYR A 86 8.72 -5.83 11.21
CA TYR A 86 7.65 -5.38 12.08
C TYR A 86 8.21 -4.42 13.12
N LEU A 87 7.61 -3.25 13.26
CA LEU A 87 7.99 -2.23 14.23
C LEU A 87 6.91 -2.10 15.29
N LYS A 88 7.31 -2.25 16.56
CA LYS A 88 6.46 -1.94 17.72
C LYS A 88 7.03 -0.77 18.51
N ARG A 89 6.21 0.28 18.73
CA ARG A 89 6.54 1.44 19.56
C ARG A 89 5.30 1.97 20.25
N GLY A 90 5.18 1.85 21.57
CA GLY A 90 3.95 2.22 22.28
C GLY A 90 2.73 1.54 21.66
N GLU A 91 1.73 2.31 21.26
CA GLU A 91 0.52 1.80 20.57
C GLU A 91 0.72 1.56 19.07
N TRP A 92 1.79 2.08 18.48
CA TRP A 92 2.12 1.84 17.07
C TRP A 92 2.53 0.39 16.84
N PHE A 93 1.95 -0.22 15.82
CA PHE A 93 2.42 -1.47 15.22
C PHE A 93 2.43 -1.30 13.71
N LEU A 94 3.62 -1.33 13.12
CA LEU A 94 3.82 -1.10 11.69
C LEU A 94 4.48 -2.31 11.02
N GLN A 95 4.13 -2.53 9.76
CA GLN A 95 4.87 -3.36 8.83
C GLN A 95 5.68 -2.49 7.89
N ILE A 96 6.91 -2.92 7.61
CA ILE A 96 7.82 -2.29 6.68
C ILE A 96 8.23 -3.35 5.67
N TYR A 97 8.00 -3.08 4.40
CA TYR A 97 8.29 -4.00 3.30
C TYR A 97 9.46 -3.47 2.48
N GLN A 98 10.32 -4.38 2.03
CA GLN A 98 11.46 -4.07 1.15
C GLN A 98 11.60 -5.17 0.10
N TYR A 99 10.93 -4.99 -1.04
CA TYR A 99 10.93 -5.96 -2.13
C TYR A 99 11.77 -5.46 -3.31
N GLN A 100 12.50 -6.38 -3.92
CA GLN A 100 13.35 -6.14 -5.09
C GLN A 100 12.69 -6.65 -6.39
N GLU A 101 11.36 -6.71 -6.39
CA GLU A 101 10.54 -7.09 -7.52
C GLU A 101 9.49 -6.00 -7.77
N PRO A 102 8.98 -5.86 -9.02
CA PRO A 102 7.95 -4.86 -9.33
C PRO A 102 6.74 -4.94 -8.39
N TYR A 103 6.21 -3.79 -8.01
CA TYR A 103 5.05 -3.72 -7.09
C TYR A 103 3.78 -4.29 -7.71
N PHE A 104 3.67 -4.22 -9.04
CA PHE A 104 2.55 -4.76 -9.80
C PHE A 104 3.03 -5.45 -11.08
N ASP A 105 2.15 -6.27 -11.66
CA ASP A 105 2.40 -6.90 -12.94
C ASP A 105 2.43 -5.85 -14.06
N LYS A 106 3.63 -5.49 -14.49
CA LYS A 106 3.85 -4.55 -15.59
C LYS A 106 3.31 -5.04 -16.93
N GLY A 107 3.18 -6.36 -17.13
CA GLY A 107 2.64 -6.94 -18.35
C GLY A 107 1.13 -6.72 -18.50
N ALA A 108 0.44 -6.44 -17.40
CA ALA A 108 -0.99 -6.15 -17.37
C ALA A 108 -1.32 -4.65 -17.55
N PHE A 109 -0.31 -3.77 -17.61
CA PHE A 109 -0.50 -2.32 -17.59
C PHE A 109 -0.13 -1.65 -18.91
N ASP A 110 -1.04 -0.87 -19.49
CA ASP A 110 -0.77 -0.05 -20.67
C ASP A 110 -0.27 1.34 -20.26
N PHE A 111 1.05 1.47 -20.15
CA PHE A 111 1.69 2.71 -19.74
C PHE A 111 1.51 3.86 -20.72
N GLU A 112 1.16 3.61 -21.99
CA GLU A 112 1.00 4.68 -22.99
C GLU A 112 -0.21 5.58 -22.69
N GLN A 113 -1.13 5.12 -21.83
CA GLN A 113 -2.29 5.89 -21.35
C GLN A 113 -1.93 6.94 -20.29
N ILE A 114 -0.72 6.89 -19.72
CA ILE A 114 -0.27 7.86 -18.70
C ILE A 114 0.27 9.09 -19.40
N GLU A 115 -0.44 10.21 -19.37
CA GLU A 115 -0.03 11.46 -20.04
C GLU A 115 1.28 12.05 -19.49
N ASP A 116 1.49 11.96 -18.18
CA ASP A 116 2.72 12.41 -17.53
C ASP A 116 3.89 11.48 -17.90
N LEU A 117 4.83 11.99 -18.70
CA LEU A 117 6.01 11.27 -19.16
C LEU A 117 6.95 10.87 -18.01
N ARG A 118 7.10 11.71 -16.98
CA ARG A 118 7.97 11.39 -15.81
C ARG A 118 7.38 10.23 -15.04
N LEU A 119 6.07 10.28 -14.78
CA LEU A 119 5.37 9.20 -14.09
C LEU A 119 5.38 7.91 -14.92
N ARG A 120 5.12 8.01 -16.23
CA ARG A 120 5.16 6.86 -17.14
C ARG A 120 6.50 6.15 -17.07
N GLU A 121 7.61 6.89 -17.18
CA GLU A 121 8.94 6.32 -17.13
C GLU A 121 9.27 5.74 -15.75
N ALA A 122 8.92 6.43 -14.67
CA ALA A 122 9.10 5.91 -13.30
C ALA A 122 8.39 4.56 -13.11
N LEU A 123 7.14 4.45 -13.55
CA LEU A 123 6.36 3.21 -13.44
C LEU A 123 6.88 2.10 -14.37
N LYS A 124 7.37 2.44 -15.56
CA LYS A 124 8.04 1.46 -16.45
C LYS A 124 9.34 0.95 -15.86
N ASN A 125 10.11 1.82 -15.21
CA ASN A 125 11.49 1.54 -14.82
C ASN A 125 11.66 1.02 -13.38
N HIS A 126 10.66 1.17 -12.50
CA HIS A 126 10.78 0.67 -11.12
C HIS A 126 11.03 -0.84 -11.07
N THR A 127 11.95 -1.31 -10.24
CA THR A 127 12.25 -2.74 -10.10
C THR A 127 11.99 -3.27 -8.70
N GLY A 128 11.76 -2.38 -7.73
CA GLY A 128 11.46 -2.72 -6.35
C GLY A 128 10.49 -1.73 -5.73
N TRP A 129 10.25 -1.92 -4.44
CA TRP A 129 9.44 -1.02 -3.64
C TRP A 129 9.72 -1.15 -2.15
N ILE A 130 9.48 -0.05 -1.44
CA ILE A 130 9.47 0.04 0.01
C ILE A 130 8.08 0.50 0.42
N ALA A 131 7.45 -0.17 1.38
CA ALA A 131 6.16 0.28 1.92
C ALA A 131 6.16 0.31 3.44
N VAL A 132 5.32 1.16 4.00
CA VAL A 132 5.07 1.26 5.42
C VAL A 132 3.57 1.20 5.66
N ASP A 133 3.13 0.23 6.44
CA ASP A 133 1.74 -0.01 6.77
C ASP A 133 1.56 0.12 8.28
N ALA A 134 0.73 1.05 8.74
CA ALA A 134 0.31 1.08 10.14
C ALA A 134 -0.88 0.14 10.34
N ILE A 135 -0.65 -0.93 11.11
CA ILE A 135 -1.67 -1.92 11.51
C ILE A 135 -2.47 -1.40 12.71
N THR A 136 -1.75 -0.79 13.67
CA THR A 136 -2.34 -0.12 14.83
C THR A 136 -1.60 1.19 15.12
N TRP A 137 -2.31 2.17 15.65
CA TRP A 137 -1.80 3.47 16.08
C TRP A 137 -2.57 3.94 17.32
N PRO A 138 -2.10 4.99 18.04
CA PRO A 138 -2.80 5.55 19.19
C PRO A 138 -4.26 5.91 18.87
N LYS A 139 -5.18 5.57 19.78
CA LYS A 139 -6.63 5.71 19.55
C LYS A 139 -7.12 7.17 19.48
N ASP A 140 -6.30 8.10 19.96
CA ASP A 140 -6.54 9.54 19.96
C ASP A 140 -6.07 10.22 18.66
N ILE A 141 -5.46 9.46 17.75
CA ILE A 141 -4.99 9.93 16.45
C ILE A 141 -5.97 9.45 15.35
N GLU A 142 -6.48 10.40 14.57
CA GLU A 142 -7.32 10.09 13.41
C GLU A 142 -6.51 9.36 12.33
N PRO A 143 -7.12 8.47 11.51
CA PRO A 143 -6.41 7.75 10.47
C PRO A 143 -5.59 8.64 9.52
N GLU A 144 -6.11 9.83 9.18
CA GLU A 144 -5.45 10.82 8.34
C GLU A 144 -4.18 11.39 8.99
N GLU A 145 -4.20 11.59 10.30
CA GLU A 145 -3.04 12.05 11.05
C GLU A 145 -1.96 10.98 11.16
N SER A 146 -2.35 9.70 11.12
CA SER A 146 -1.41 8.58 11.13
C SER A 146 -0.52 8.54 9.89
N TYR A 147 -0.98 9.09 8.75
CA TYR A 147 -0.15 9.25 7.56
C TYR A 147 1.10 10.08 7.84
N LYS A 148 1.09 11.04 8.76
CA LYS A 148 2.29 11.84 9.10
C LYS A 148 3.42 10.96 9.62
N THR A 149 3.09 9.95 10.43
CA THR A 149 4.10 9.01 10.95
C THR A 149 4.56 8.05 9.87
N VAL A 150 3.62 7.48 9.10
CA VAL A 150 3.92 6.57 7.98
C VAL A 150 4.79 7.27 6.92
N GLY A 151 4.42 8.48 6.52
CA GLY A 151 5.16 9.31 5.57
C GLY A 151 6.55 9.68 6.09
N LYS A 152 6.68 10.09 7.37
CA LYS A 152 7.99 10.41 7.95
C LYS A 152 8.91 9.18 7.95
N ILE A 153 8.40 8.01 8.31
CA ILE A 153 9.17 6.75 8.20
C ILE A 153 9.59 6.54 6.75
N LEU A 154 8.64 6.57 5.82
CA LEU A 154 8.91 6.30 4.41
C LEU A 154 9.93 7.28 3.82
N ALA A 155 9.93 8.55 4.23
CA ALA A 155 10.92 9.57 3.83
C ALA A 155 12.34 9.23 4.33
N GLU A 156 12.50 8.75 5.56
CA GLU A 156 13.81 8.31 6.07
C GLU A 156 14.30 7.05 5.35
N LEU A 157 13.39 6.16 4.99
CA LEU A 157 13.69 4.96 4.19
C LEU A 157 14.07 5.30 2.75
N ALA A 158 13.51 6.37 2.19
CA ALA A 158 13.79 6.85 0.83
C ALA A 158 15.20 7.45 0.66
N GLU A 159 15.78 7.99 1.74
CA GLU A 159 17.08 8.66 1.69
C GLU A 159 18.17 7.71 1.15
N GLY A 160 18.78 8.08 0.02
CA GLY A 160 19.84 7.27 -0.62
C GLY A 160 19.32 6.10 -1.47
N GLN A 161 18.01 5.96 -1.64
CA GLN A 161 17.41 4.98 -2.55
C GLN A 161 17.15 5.59 -3.93
N ASP A 162 17.15 4.76 -4.97
CA ASP A 162 16.73 5.16 -6.32
C ASP A 162 15.20 5.27 -6.39
N CYS A 163 14.63 6.34 -5.82
CA CYS A 163 13.19 6.55 -5.75
C CYS A 163 12.60 6.94 -7.11
N GLN A 164 11.52 6.26 -7.52
CA GLN A 164 10.90 6.40 -8.83
C GLN A 164 9.54 7.10 -8.74
N ALA A 165 8.61 6.58 -7.93
CA ALA A 165 7.26 7.13 -7.80
C ALA A 165 6.61 6.76 -6.47
N LEU A 166 5.83 7.67 -5.91
CA LEU A 166 5.09 7.49 -4.66
C LEU A 166 3.75 6.91 -5.04
N TYR A 167 3.26 5.97 -4.25
CA TYR A 167 1.92 5.45 -4.40
C TYR A 167 1.19 5.54 -3.07
N LEU A 168 -0.03 6.07 -3.14
CA LEU A 168 -0.97 6.09 -2.02
C LEU A 168 -2.15 5.15 -2.35
N PRO A 169 -2.14 3.93 -1.80
CA PRO A 169 -3.18 2.93 -2.06
C PRO A 169 -4.60 3.42 -1.76
N ALA A 170 -4.78 4.22 -0.70
CA ALA A 170 -6.09 4.67 -0.24
C ALA A 170 -6.89 5.46 -1.29
N ILE A 171 -6.19 6.16 -2.20
CA ILE A 171 -6.80 6.93 -3.29
C ILE A 171 -6.34 6.45 -4.66
N THR A 172 -5.59 5.34 -4.73
CA THR A 172 -5.06 4.75 -5.96
C THR A 172 -4.30 5.73 -6.87
N GLN A 173 -3.52 6.63 -6.26
CA GLN A 173 -2.82 7.70 -6.97
C GLN A 173 -1.31 7.53 -6.88
N PHE A 174 -0.63 7.82 -7.99
CA PHE A 174 0.83 7.88 -8.06
C PHE A 174 1.33 9.31 -8.24
N LEU A 175 2.50 9.59 -7.69
CA LEU A 175 3.25 10.83 -7.93
C LEU A 175 4.65 10.48 -8.43
N PRO A 176 5.16 11.08 -9.52
CA PRO A 176 6.55 10.89 -9.91
C PRO A 176 7.49 11.44 -8.84
N TYR A 177 8.63 10.79 -8.60
CA TYR A 177 9.58 11.28 -7.61
C TYR A 177 10.10 12.69 -7.95
N ASP A 178 10.19 13.53 -6.92
CA ASP A 178 10.99 14.74 -6.86
C ASP A 178 11.49 14.98 -5.41
N GLU A 179 12.41 15.92 -5.25
CA GLU A 179 13.02 16.22 -3.94
C GLU A 179 12.02 16.87 -2.96
N GLU A 180 11.01 17.59 -3.46
CA GLU A 180 9.99 18.24 -2.62
C GLU A 180 9.05 17.21 -1.99
N LEU A 181 8.75 16.10 -2.68
CA LEU A 181 7.95 15.01 -2.14
C LEU A 181 8.55 14.44 -0.85
N VAL A 182 9.87 14.34 -0.74
CA VAL A 182 10.51 13.84 0.49
C VAL A 182 10.32 14.83 1.65
N VAL A 183 10.25 16.14 1.36
CA VAL A 183 9.94 17.17 2.36
C VAL A 183 8.47 17.11 2.77
N ASP A 184 7.57 16.95 1.80
CA ASP A 184 6.13 16.81 2.05
C ASP A 184 5.84 15.55 2.89
N LEU A 185 6.45 14.41 2.58
CA LEU A 185 6.31 13.18 3.36
C LEU A 185 6.69 13.33 4.84
N ARG A 186 7.60 14.26 5.19
CA ARG A 186 7.96 14.52 6.59
C ARG A 186 6.98 15.44 7.32
N SER A 187 6.11 16.13 6.59
CA SER A 187 5.30 17.22 7.13
C SER A 187 3.80 17.04 6.87
N ASP A 188 3.41 16.96 5.60
CA ASP A 188 2.03 16.75 5.14
C ASP A 188 1.98 15.74 3.97
N PRO A 189 2.02 14.43 4.25
CA PRO A 189 2.08 13.39 3.23
C PRO A 189 0.85 13.34 2.32
N LEU A 190 -0.33 13.65 2.87
CA LEU A 190 -1.58 13.63 2.11
C LEU A 190 -1.69 14.89 1.24
N GLY A 191 -1.29 16.05 1.75
CA GLY A 191 -1.24 17.29 0.98
C GLY A 191 -0.40 17.18 -0.30
N ALA A 192 0.64 16.34 -0.33
CA ALA A 192 1.42 16.05 -1.55
C ALA A 192 0.53 15.60 -2.73
N PHE A 193 -0.54 14.84 -2.46
CA PHE A 193 -1.45 14.32 -3.49
C PHE A 193 -2.53 15.32 -3.90
N GLU A 194 -2.80 16.34 -3.08
CA GLU A 194 -3.78 17.39 -3.36
C GLU A 194 -3.24 18.46 -4.32
N LYS A 195 -1.91 18.61 -4.41
CA LYS A 195 -1.24 19.61 -5.27
C LYS A 195 -1.36 19.35 -6.78
N VAL A 196 -1.86 18.17 -7.18
CA VAL A 196 -1.79 17.67 -8.56
C VAL A 196 -3.10 17.93 -9.35
N TYR A 197 -3.89 18.92 -8.94
CA TYR A 197 -5.16 19.29 -9.59
C TYR A 197 -5.17 20.73 -10.13
#